data_AF-A0A957W066-F1
#
_entry.id   AF-A0A957W066-F1
#
_cell.length_a   1.000
_cell.length_b   1.000
_cell.length_c   1.000
_cell.angle_alpha   90.00
_cell.angle_beta   90.00
_cell.angle_gamma   90.00
#
_symmetry.space_group_name_H-M   'P 1'
#
loop_
_entity.id
_entity.type
_entity.pdbx_description
1 polymer ?
#
loop_
_entity_poly.entity_id
_entity_poly.type
_entity_poly.pdbx_seq_one_letter_code
_entity_poly.pdbx_strand_id
1 'polypeptide(L)' 'MEEQPVFTPEKLQYVLDEYKDMLLAELPGQIERIILFGSYARGDARPESDVDVMVVNQRFSEQT' A
#
# COMPACT_ATOMS: atom_id res chain seq x y z
N MET A 1 -2.43 -16.64 -23.29
CA MET A 1 -2.12 -15.50 -22.40
C MET A 1 -1.79 -16.13 -21.07
N GLU A 2 -0.54 -16.05 -20.63
CA GLU A 2 -0.17 -16.57 -19.31
C GLU A 2 -0.83 -15.66 -18.27
N GLU A 3 -1.73 -16.21 -17.45
CA GLU A 3 -2.29 -15.47 -16.31
C GLU A 3 -1.14 -15.21 -15.33
N GLN A 4 -0.81 -13.94 -15.09
CA GLN A 4 0.19 -13.61 -14.07
C GLN A 4 -0.37 -13.98 -12.69
N PRO A 5 0.37 -14.67 -11.82
CA PRO A 5 -0.16 -15.03 -10.52
C PRO A 5 -0.41 -13.75 -9.69
N VAL A 6 -1.56 -13.71 -9.00
CA VAL A 6 -1.82 -12.74 -7.92
C VAL A 6 -0.64 -12.78 -6.95
N PHE A 7 -0.27 -11.64 -6.37
CA PHE A 7 0.80 -11.62 -5.38
C PHE A 7 0.47 -12.58 -4.24
N THR A 8 1.44 -13.42 -3.89
CA THR A 8 1.32 -14.23 -2.68
C THR A 8 1.28 -13.29 -1.47
N PRO A 9 0.67 -13.69 -0.35
CA PRO A 9 0.64 -12.87 0.86
C PRO A 9 2.04 -12.41 1.31
N GLU A 10 3.05 -13.27 1.16
CA GLU A 10 4.44 -12.96 1.53
C GLU A 10 5.05 -11.90 0.61
N LYS A 11 4.80 -12.01 -0.71
CA LYS A 11 5.31 -11.03 -1.67
C LYS A 11 4.60 -9.69 -1.53
N LEU A 12 3.29 -9.70 -1.28
CA LEU A 12 2.54 -8.49 -0.98
C LEU A 12 3.08 -7.81 0.29
N GLN A 13 3.26 -8.57 1.37
CA GLN A 13 3.82 -8.05 2.62
C GLN A 13 5.21 -7.45 2.42
N TYR A 14 6.09 -8.14 1.68
CA TYR A 14 7.42 -7.64 1.35
C TYR A 14 7.39 -6.27 0.64
N VAL A 15 6.56 -6.14 -0.40
CA VAL A 15 6.43 -4.87 -1.15
C VAL A 15 5.85 -3.77 -0.27
N LEU A 16 4.85 -4.08 0.57
CA LEU A 16 4.26 -3.10 1.48
C LEU A 16 5.25 -2.64 2.55
N ASP A 17 6.11 -3.53 3.06
CA ASP A 17 7.14 -3.17 4.02
C ASP A 17 8.22 -2.28 3.39
N GLU A 18 8.71 -2.62 2.20
CA GLU A 18 9.66 -1.77 1.46
C GLU A 18 9.07 -0.38 1.19
N TYR A 19 7.80 -0.33 0.75
CA TYR A 19 7.12 0.95 0.49
C TYR A 19 6.93 1.78 1.76
N LYS A 20 6.52 1.15 2.86
CA LYS A 20 6.39 1.78 4.18
C LYS A 20 7.72 2.36 4.64
N ASP A 21 8.80 1.59 4.55
CA ASP A 21 10.13 2.03 5.01
C ASP A 21 10.66 3.20 4.18
N MET A 22 10.46 3.18 2.85
CA MET A 22 10.76 4.32 1.99
C MET A 22 9.96 5.57 2.38
N LEU A 23 8.65 5.45 2.60
CA LEU A 23 7.80 6.57 2.99
C LEU A 23 8.21 7.18 4.34
N LEU A 24 8.55 6.33 5.32
CA LEU A 24 8.97 6.79 6.65
C LEU A 24 10.33 7.48 6.62
N ALA A 25 11.23 7.06 5.72
CA ALA A 25 12.52 7.71 5.51
C ALA A 25 12.38 9.08 4.83
N GLU A 26 11.53 9.19 3.81
CA GLU A 26 11.32 10.43 3.04
C GLU A 26 10.45 11.46 3.80
N LEU A 27 9.51 11.00 4.63
CA LEU A 27 8.55 11.86 5.35
C LEU A 27 8.60 11.62 6.87
N PRO A 28 9.76 11.85 7.51
CA PRO A 28 9.96 11.53 8.92
C PRO A 28 9.02 12.33 9.82
N GLY A 29 8.30 11.63 10.69
CA GLY A 29 7.37 12.21 11.66
C GLY A 29 6.10 12.82 11.06
N GLN A 30 5.84 12.67 9.76
CA GLN A 30 4.68 13.26 9.09
C GLN A 30 3.57 12.25 8.76
N ILE A 31 3.91 10.96 8.68
CA ILE A 31 2.96 9.89 8.38
C ILE A 31 2.21 9.47 9.65
N GLU A 32 0.88 9.57 9.63
CA GLU A 32 0.01 9.10 10.70
C GLU A 32 -0.39 7.63 10.48
N ARG A 33 -0.80 7.29 9.25
CA ARG A 33 -1.24 5.94 8.87
C ARG A 33 -0.89 5.62 7.42
N ILE A 34 -0.63 4.33 7.17
CA ILE A 34 -0.53 3.73 5.84
C ILE A 34 -1.51 2.56 5.84
N ILE A 35 -2.43 2.52 4.87
CA ILE A 35 -3.56 1.59 4.86
C ILE A 35 -3.64 0.90 3.49
N LEU A 36 -3.59 -0.43 3.48
CA LEU A 36 -3.89 -1.22 2.29
C LEU A 36 -5.38 -1.09 1.93
N PHE A 37 -5.67 -0.80 0.68
CA PHE A 37 -7.01 -0.63 0.14
C PHE A 37 -7.24 -1.57 -1.05
N GLY A 38 -8.38 -1.39 -1.72
CA GLY A 38 -8.62 -2.06 -3.00
C GLY A 38 -8.86 -3.56 -2.89
N SER A 39 -8.59 -4.26 -3.98
CA SER A 39 -8.92 -5.68 -4.13
C SER A 39 -8.08 -6.59 -3.24
N TYR A 40 -6.82 -6.22 -2.99
CA TYR A 40 -5.96 -6.93 -2.04
C TYR A 40 -6.45 -6.82 -0.60
N ALA A 41 -6.99 -5.67 -0.17
CA ALA A 41 -7.60 -5.54 1.16
C ALA A 41 -8.88 -6.36 1.33
N ARG A 42 -9.67 -6.52 0.25
CA ARG A 42 -10.93 -7.29 0.27
C ARG A 42 -10.73 -8.79 0.07
N GLY A 43 -9.57 -9.22 -0.43
CA GLY A 43 -9.31 -10.61 -0.79
C GLY A 43 -9.92 -11.04 -2.13
N ASP A 44 -10.28 -10.09 -2.99
CA ASP A 44 -10.86 -10.32 -4.33
C ASP A 44 -9.91 -9.92 -5.48
N ALA A 45 -8.61 -9.83 -5.18
CA ALA A 45 -7.56 -9.49 -6.14
C ALA A 45 -7.44 -10.52 -7.29
N ARG A 46 -7.13 -9.98 -8.47
CA ARG A 46 -6.94 -10.72 -9.73
C ARG A 46 -5.52 -10.53 -10.25
N PRO A 47 -5.04 -11.39 -11.17
CA PRO A 47 -3.75 -11.24 -11.85
C PRO A 47 -3.36 -9.82 -12.27
N GLU A 48 -4.34 -9.07 -12.76
CA GLU A 48 -4.24 -7.72 -13.28
C GLU A 48 -4.49 -6.63 -12.22
N SER A 49 -4.76 -7.00 -10.97
CA SER A 49 -5.02 -6.03 -9.90
C SER A 49 -3.76 -5.30 -9.46
N ASP A 50 -3.88 -3.98 -9.37
CA ASP A 50 -2.91 -3.12 -8.72
C ASP A 50 -2.97 -3.26 -7.18
N VAL A 51 -1.92 -2.80 -6.50
CA VAL A 51 -1.87 -2.71 -5.03
C VAL A 51 -2.16 -1.27 -4.62
N ASP A 52 -3.35 -1.03 -4.07
CA ASP A 52 -3.78 0.30 -3.63
C ASP A 52 -3.37 0.59 -2.18
N VAL A 53 -2.71 1.72 -1.94
CA VAL A 53 -2.33 2.17 -0.59
C VAL A 53 -2.78 3.61 -0.36
N MET A 54 -3.45 3.85 0.77
CA MET A 54 -3.80 5.18 1.24
C MET A 54 -2.82 5.63 2.33
N VAL A 55 -2.27 6.83 2.19
CA VAL A 55 -1.34 7.43 3.15
C VAL A 55 -2.00 8.64 3.80
N VAL A 56 -2.12 8.62 5.12
CA VAL A 56 -2.61 9.75 5.92
C VAL A 56 -1.42 10.48 6.50
N ASN A 57 -1.26 11.75 6.13
CA ASN A 57 -0.22 12.64 6.61
C ASN A 57 -0.87 13.77 7.43
N GLN A 58 -0.28 14.08 8.59
CA GLN A 58 -0.78 15.10 9.51
C GLN A 58 -0.90 16.49 8.87
N ARG A 59 -0.07 16.79 7.87
CA ARG A 59 -0.10 18.08 7.17
C ARG A 59 -1.16 18.17 6.07
N PHE A 60 -1.68 17.03 5.58
CA PHE A 60 -2.77 17.04 4.60
C PHE A 60 -4.14 17.07 5.27
N SER A 61 -4.25 16.71 6.55
CA SER A 61 -5.50 16.78 7.31
C SER A 61 -5.89 18.19 7.77
N GLU A 62 -4.99 19.19 7.65
CA GLU A 62 -5.24 20.57 8.11
C GLU A 62 -5.71 21.54 7.00
N GLN A 63 -6.12 21.05 5.82
CA GLN A 63 -6.79 21.90 4.83
C GLN A 63 -8.29 22.04 5.16
N THR A 64 -8.63 22.82 6.19
CA THR A 64 -9.97 23.41 6.40
C THR A 64 -9.86 24.72 7.15
#